data_AF-A0A9W8IV94-F1
#
_entry.id   AF-A0A9W8IV94-F1
#
_cell.length_a   1.000
_cell.length_b   1.000
_cell.length_c   1.000
_cell.angle_alpha   90.00
_cell.angle_beta   90.00
_cell.angle_gamma   90.00
#
_symmetry.space_group_name_H-M   'P 1'
#
loop_
_entity.id
_entity.type
_entity.pdbx_description
1 polymer ?
#
loop_
_entity_poly.entity_id
_entity_poly.type
_entity_poly.pdbx_seq_one_letter_code
_entity_poly.pdbx_strand_id
1 'polypeptide(L)'
;MSLLQSARATPLRSCFSGVRHYAVKKPDQTSDPIRETLRRVLYPANVKNRASPVGTWRPDVARALQRAIPSVQAHDTIERAWLLHRRHLRKQREAELARKFERMREAMDELYKLDQTLYMEANRSDDPRAKSQQEMEMMKKMKMSEIRTLEARVPGLFPRELRIPTETPPRDGWNYEYKPFKRPL
;
A
#
# COMPACT_ATOMS: atom_id res chain seq x y z
N MET A 1 -59.51 -23.58 6.62
CA MET A 1 -59.13 -24.25 7.88
C MET A 1 -57.65 -23.99 8.11
N SER A 2 -57.35 -23.13 9.07
CA SER A 2 -56.02 -22.66 9.46
C SER A 2 -55.23 -23.73 10.20
N LEU A 3 -53.90 -23.81 10.03
CA LEU A 3 -52.92 -24.19 11.06
C LEU A 3 -51.55 -23.64 10.61
N LEU A 4 -51.20 -22.41 11.02
CA LEU A 4 -50.35 -22.09 12.17
C LEU A 4 -48.86 -22.45 12.00
N GLN A 5 -48.11 -21.38 11.72
CA GLN A 5 -46.66 -21.25 11.87
C GLN A 5 -46.16 -21.79 13.22
N SER A 6 -45.09 -22.59 13.18
CA SER A 6 -44.21 -22.81 14.32
C SER A 6 -42.79 -22.43 13.92
N ALA A 7 -42.45 -21.15 14.11
CA ALA A 7 -41.07 -20.71 14.08
C ALA A 7 -40.40 -21.18 15.39
N ARG A 8 -39.55 -22.21 15.30
CA ARG A 8 -38.67 -22.61 16.41
C ARG A 8 -37.68 -21.48 16.64
N ALA A 9 -37.88 -20.71 17.70
CA ALA A 9 -36.89 -19.78 18.21
C ALA A 9 -35.65 -20.56 18.65
N THR A 10 -34.58 -20.51 17.86
CA THR A 10 -33.26 -20.94 18.31
C THR A 10 -32.82 -20.00 19.43
N PRO A 11 -32.44 -20.49 20.63
CA PRO A 11 -31.91 -19.62 21.66
C PRO A 11 -30.60 -19.03 21.11
N LEU A 12 -30.59 -17.70 20.93
CA LEU A 12 -29.38 -16.96 20.64
C LEU A 12 -28.38 -17.34 21.74
N ARG A 13 -27.27 -17.96 21.31
CA ARG A 13 -26.14 -18.28 22.18
C ARG A 13 -25.76 -17.00 22.91
N SER A 14 -26.04 -16.94 24.20
CA SER A 14 -25.45 -15.96 25.11
C SER A 14 -23.95 -16.14 25.01
N CYS A 15 -23.30 -15.31 24.19
CA CYS A 15 -21.86 -15.18 24.21
C CYS A 15 -21.54 -14.49 25.53
N PHE A 16 -21.26 -15.29 26.57
CA PHE A 16 -20.57 -14.83 27.76
C PHE A 16 -19.36 -14.01 27.29
N SER A 17 -19.44 -12.69 27.45
CA SER A 17 -18.26 -11.86 27.32
C SER A 17 -17.40 -12.18 28.53
N GLY A 18 -16.51 -13.16 28.39
CA GLY A 18 -15.41 -13.32 29.31
C GLY A 18 -14.65 -12.00 29.31
N VAL A 19 -14.89 -11.17 30.33
CA VAL A 19 -14.10 -9.99 30.61
C VAL A 19 -12.72 -10.55 30.93
N ARG A 20 -11.84 -10.61 29.93
CA ARG A 20 -10.43 -10.92 30.16
C ARG A 20 -9.88 -9.76 30.95
N HIS A 21 -9.82 -9.92 32.27
CA HIS A 21 -9.11 -9.02 33.16
C HIS A 21 -7.60 -9.17 32.90
N TYR A 22 -7.09 -8.54 31.85
CA TYR A 22 -5.65 -8.35 31.74
C TYR A 22 -5.22 -7.32 32.79
N ALA A 23 -4.51 -7.83 33.80
CA ALA A 23 -3.81 -7.12 34.86
C ALA A 23 -4.66 -6.16 35.72
N VAL A 24 -5.03 -6.63 36.92
CA VAL A 24 -5.48 -5.79 38.04
C VAL A 24 -4.40 -4.72 38.29
N LYS A 25 -4.75 -3.44 38.14
CA LYS A 25 -3.86 -2.32 38.49
C LYS A 25 -3.76 -2.19 40.00
N LYS A 26 -2.54 -1.93 40.50
CA LYS A 26 -2.31 -1.44 41.87
C LYS A 26 -3.03 -0.08 42.05
N PRO A 27 -3.60 0.22 43.22
CA PRO A 27 -4.53 1.35 43.41
C PRO A 27 -3.90 2.76 43.31
N ASP A 28 -2.58 2.92 43.19
CA ASP A 28 -1.92 4.23 43.38
C ASP A 28 -1.33 4.88 42.10
N GLN A 29 -1.80 4.51 40.91
CA GLN A 29 -1.43 5.23 39.68
C GLN A 29 -2.66 5.72 38.94
N THR A 30 -2.96 7.01 39.12
CA THR A 30 -3.74 7.79 38.16
C THR A 30 -3.10 7.63 36.79
N SER A 31 -3.69 6.80 35.91
CA SER A 31 -3.15 6.66 34.57
C SER A 31 -3.29 7.98 33.81
N ASP A 32 -2.26 8.36 33.07
CA ASP A 32 -2.31 9.54 32.22
C ASP A 32 -3.58 9.52 31.35
N PRO A 33 -4.37 10.61 31.31
CA PRO A 33 -5.62 10.65 30.55
C PRO A 33 -5.39 10.41 29.05
N ILE A 34 -4.21 10.79 28.53
CA ILE A 34 -3.78 10.50 27.16
C ILE A 34 -3.59 9.00 26.95
N ARG A 35 -2.93 8.30 27.89
CA ARG A 35 -2.70 6.86 27.82
C ARG A 35 -4.01 6.08 27.89
N GLU A 36 -4.97 6.55 28.69
CA GLU A 36 -6.32 5.97 28.72
C GLU A 36 -7.09 6.22 27.43
N THR A 37 -7.01 7.43 26.88
CA THR A 37 -7.65 7.78 25.61
C THR A 37 -7.07 6.94 24.47
N LEU A 38 -5.74 6.82 24.38
CA LEU A 38 -5.06 5.94 23.43
C LEU A 38 -5.48 4.48 23.60
N ARG A 39 -5.56 3.98 24.85
CA ARG A 39 -6.02 2.61 25.12
C ARG A 39 -7.48 2.40 24.69
N ARG A 40 -8.37 3.37 24.93
CA ARG A 40 -9.77 3.34 24.49
C ARG A 40 -9.89 3.40 22.97
N VAL A 41 -8.98 4.12 22.30
CA VAL A 41 -8.96 4.24 20.84
C VAL A 41 -8.43 2.96 20.18
N LEU A 42 -7.30 2.43 20.65
CA LEU A 42 -6.69 1.22 20.08
C LEU A 42 -7.44 -0.06 20.43
N TYR A 43 -8.02 -0.11 21.64
CA TYR A 43 -8.77 -1.25 22.16
C TYR A 43 -10.15 -0.79 22.65
N PRO A 44 -11.03 -0.37 21.73
CA PRO A 44 -12.38 0.04 22.08
C PRO A 44 -13.10 -1.12 22.77
N ALA A 45 -13.86 -0.78 23.81
CA ALA A 45 -14.65 -1.78 24.52
C ALA A 45 -15.68 -2.38 23.54
N ASN A 46 -15.76 -3.71 23.46
CA ASN A 46 -16.73 -4.45 22.64
C ASN A 46 -18.16 -4.37 23.20
N VAL A 47 -18.54 -3.24 23.81
CA VAL A 47 -19.85 -3.01 24.40
C VAL A 47 -20.77 -2.50 23.29
N LYS A 48 -21.75 -3.32 22.91
CA LYS A 48 -22.69 -3.04 21.81
C LYS A 48 -23.75 -1.96 22.14
N ASN A 49 -23.62 -1.27 23.27
CA ASN A 49 -24.64 -0.34 23.75
C ASN A 49 -24.39 1.12 23.31
N ARG A 50 -23.19 1.47 22.85
CA ARG A 50 -22.83 2.82 22.39
C ARG A 50 -21.98 2.75 21.13
N ALA A 51 -22.12 3.73 20.24
CA ALA A 51 -21.26 3.84 19.06
C ALA A 51 -19.81 4.07 19.52
N SER A 52 -18.90 3.20 19.09
CA SER A 52 -17.47 3.39 19.37
C SER A 52 -16.90 4.44 18.41
N PRO A 53 -16.14 5.44 18.90
CA PRO A 53 -15.45 6.41 18.05
C PRO A 53 -14.49 5.77 17.04
N VAL A 54 -14.06 4.53 17.29
CA VAL A 54 -13.06 3.81 16.48
C VAL A 54 -13.69 2.62 15.72
N GLY A 55 -15.03 2.59 15.62
CA GLY A 55 -15.73 1.82 14.59
C GLY A 55 -15.99 0.33 14.88
N THR A 56 -15.62 -0.21 16.03
CA THR A 56 -15.82 -1.66 16.35
C THR A 56 -17.29 -2.05 16.50
N TRP A 57 -18.14 -1.11 16.91
CA TRP A 57 -19.58 -1.27 16.90
C TRP A 57 -20.24 0.04 16.48
N ARG A 58 -21.01 -0.03 15.40
CA ARG A 58 -21.80 1.09 14.86
C ARG A 58 -23.23 0.59 14.59
N PRO A 59 -24.24 1.04 15.35
CA PRO A 59 -25.62 0.56 15.19
C PRO A 59 -26.23 0.93 13.83
N ASP A 60 -25.73 1.99 13.22
CA ASP A 60 -26.12 2.57 11.94
C ASP A 60 -25.57 1.79 10.72
N VAL A 61 -24.57 0.92 10.89
CA VAL A 61 -23.97 0.16 9.78
C VAL A 61 -24.98 -0.78 9.12
N ALA A 62 -25.79 -1.50 9.90
CA ALA A 62 -26.81 -2.40 9.32
C ALA A 62 -27.82 -1.64 8.47
N ARG A 63 -28.26 -0.47 8.95
CA ARG A 63 -29.19 0.41 8.22
C ARG A 63 -28.53 1.02 6.98
N ALA A 64 -27.27 1.42 7.08
CA ALA A 64 -26.50 1.94 5.95
C ALA A 64 -26.28 0.87 4.87
N LEU A 65 -25.97 -0.38 5.26
CA LEU A 65 -25.85 -1.51 4.35
C LEU A 65 -27.17 -1.81 3.64
N GLN A 66 -28.29 -1.83 4.36
CA GLN A 66 -29.61 -2.00 3.76
C GLN A 66 -29.96 -0.89 2.75
N ARG A 67 -29.50 0.35 3.00
CA ARG A 67 -29.69 1.47 2.06
C ARG A 67 -28.76 1.37 0.85
N ALA A 68 -27.51 0.97 1.04
CA ALA A 68 -26.49 0.91 -0.01
C ALA A 68 -26.62 -0.33 -0.90
N ILE A 69 -27.19 -1.43 -0.37
CA ILE A 69 -27.39 -2.69 -1.06
C ILE A 69 -28.90 -2.90 -1.24
N PRO A 70 -29.46 -2.51 -2.40
CA PRO A 70 -30.90 -2.66 -2.66
C PRO A 70 -31.35 -4.12 -2.67
N SER A 71 -30.48 -5.02 -3.18
CA SER A 71 -30.70 -6.47 -3.17
C SER A 71 -29.38 -7.24 -3.10
N VAL A 72 -29.40 -8.42 -2.46
CA VAL A 72 -28.23 -9.32 -2.37
C VAL A 72 -27.79 -9.76 -3.76
N GLN A 73 -28.74 -10.05 -4.65
CA GLN A 73 -28.46 -10.45 -6.03
C GLN A 73 -27.72 -9.36 -6.82
N ALA A 74 -28.11 -8.09 -6.65
CA ALA A 74 -27.42 -6.97 -7.30
C ALA A 74 -25.99 -6.82 -6.77
N HIS A 75 -25.81 -6.92 -5.45
CA HIS A 75 -24.48 -6.89 -4.82
C HIS A 75 -23.56 -7.99 -5.36
N ASP A 76 -24.02 -9.26 -5.32
CA ASP A 76 -23.24 -10.40 -5.79
C ASP A 76 -22.90 -10.31 -7.28
N THR A 77 -23.79 -9.70 -8.07
CA THR A 77 -23.55 -9.51 -9.51
C THR A 77 -22.51 -8.43 -9.75
N ILE A 78 -22.59 -7.30 -9.05
CA ILE A 78 -21.58 -6.24 -9.10
C ILE A 78 -20.22 -6.77 -8.65
N GLU A 79 -20.19 -7.54 -7.55
CA GLU A 79 -18.95 -8.11 -7.03
C GLU A 79 -18.32 -9.09 -8.03
N ARG A 80 -19.10 -10.03 -8.57
CA ARG A 80 -18.62 -10.97 -9.59
C ARG A 80 -18.10 -10.24 -10.83
N ALA A 81 -18.83 -9.24 -11.32
CA ALA A 81 -18.39 -8.43 -12.46
C ALA A 81 -17.09 -7.68 -12.16
N TRP A 82 -16.94 -7.10 -10.98
CA TRP A 82 -15.72 -6.42 -10.54
C TRP A 82 -14.52 -7.36 -10.43
N LEU A 83 -14.70 -8.54 -9.84
CA LEU A 83 -13.64 -9.54 -9.74
C LEU A 83 -13.21 -10.05 -11.11
N LEU A 84 -14.17 -10.26 -12.03
CA LEU A 84 -13.88 -10.62 -13.41
C LEU A 84 -13.09 -9.51 -14.12
N HIS A 85 -13.50 -8.25 -13.98
CA HIS A 85 -12.79 -7.10 -14.53
C HIS A 85 -11.35 -7.01 -14.00
N ARG A 86 -11.14 -7.14 -12.68
CA ARG A 86 -9.80 -7.16 -12.07
C ARG A 86 -8.94 -8.31 -12.59
N ARG A 87 -9.53 -9.49 -12.84
CA ARG A 87 -8.84 -10.62 -13.47
C ARG A 87 -8.40 -10.28 -14.89
N HIS A 88 -9.26 -9.65 -15.69
CA HIS A 88 -8.91 -9.21 -17.05
C HIS A 88 -7.78 -8.19 -17.04
N LEU A 89 -7.84 -7.17 -16.17
CA LEU A 89 -6.77 -6.19 -16.03
C LEU A 89 -5.44 -6.83 -15.65
N ARG A 90 -5.46 -7.82 -14.75
CA ARG A 90 -4.25 -8.57 -14.39
C ARG A 90 -3.67 -9.30 -15.59
N LYS A 91 -4.49 -10.07 -16.30
CA LYS A 91 -4.06 -10.81 -17.50
C LYS A 91 -3.52 -9.89 -18.59
N GLN A 92 -4.16 -8.73 -18.81
CA GLN A 92 -3.69 -7.73 -19.77
C GLN A 92 -2.30 -7.20 -19.39
N ARG A 93 -2.09 -6.82 -18.11
CA ARG A 93 -0.78 -6.38 -17.64
C ARG A 93 0.28 -7.48 -17.74
N GLU A 94 -0.06 -8.71 -17.39
CA GLU A 94 0.84 -9.87 -17.52
C GLU A 94 1.23 -10.12 -18.99
N ALA A 95 0.27 -10.06 -19.91
CA ALA A 95 0.55 -10.21 -21.35
C ALA A 95 1.42 -9.07 -21.90
N GLU A 96 1.19 -7.83 -21.48
CA GLU A 96 2.05 -6.71 -21.85
C GLU A 96 3.47 -6.83 -21.31
N LEU A 97 3.61 -7.28 -20.05
CA LEU A 97 4.92 -7.53 -19.44
C LEU A 97 5.66 -8.66 -20.16
N ALA A 98 4.98 -9.76 -20.48
CA ALA A 98 5.54 -10.87 -21.25
C ALA A 98 6.04 -10.38 -22.61
N ARG A 99 5.22 -9.61 -23.36
CA ARG A 99 5.62 -9.04 -24.64
C ARG A 99 6.84 -8.12 -24.52
N LYS A 100 6.88 -7.25 -23.51
CA LYS A 100 8.04 -6.36 -23.27
C LYS A 100 9.31 -7.16 -22.97
N PHE A 101 9.17 -8.23 -22.18
CA PHE A 101 10.27 -9.11 -21.84
C PHE A 101 10.78 -9.91 -23.05
N GLU A 102 9.88 -10.46 -23.87
CA GLU A 102 10.25 -11.17 -25.11
C GLU A 102 11.03 -10.26 -26.05
N ARG A 103 10.58 -9.02 -26.26
CA ARG A 103 11.29 -8.04 -27.08
C ARG A 103 12.65 -7.66 -26.51
N MET A 104 12.75 -7.55 -25.19
CA MET A 104 14.03 -7.30 -24.51
C MET A 104 15.00 -8.47 -24.72
N ARG A 105 14.51 -9.71 -24.61
CA ARG A 105 15.31 -10.92 -24.86
C ARG A 105 15.80 -10.98 -26.29
N GLU A 106 14.90 -10.80 -27.26
CA GLU A 106 15.26 -10.75 -28.70
C GLU A 106 16.35 -9.71 -28.96
N ALA A 107 16.22 -8.50 -28.40
CA ALA A 107 17.22 -7.44 -28.56
C ALA A 107 18.59 -7.83 -27.95
N MET A 108 18.61 -8.49 -26.79
CA MET A 108 19.84 -8.96 -26.17
C MET A 108 20.48 -10.13 -26.92
N ASP A 109 19.67 -11.04 -27.48
CA ASP A 109 20.15 -12.14 -28.31
C ASP A 109 20.82 -11.62 -29.59
N GLU A 110 20.26 -10.56 -30.21
CA GLU A 110 20.89 -9.89 -31.35
C GLU A 110 22.15 -9.12 -30.94
N LEU A 111 22.14 -8.40 -29.82
CA LEU A 111 23.32 -7.69 -29.32
C LEU A 111 24.48 -8.65 -29.06
N TYR A 112 24.21 -9.83 -28.49
CA TYR A 112 25.22 -10.86 -28.24
C TYR A 112 25.90 -11.34 -29.52
N LYS A 113 25.15 -11.47 -30.62
CA LYS A 113 25.70 -11.90 -31.92
C LYS A 113 26.56 -10.81 -32.57
N LEU A 114 26.19 -9.55 -32.37
CA LEU A 114 26.84 -8.41 -33.02
C LEU A 114 28.10 -7.95 -32.27
N ASP A 115 27.99 -7.70 -30.97
CA ASP A 115 29.09 -7.19 -30.15
C ASP A 115 29.03 -7.73 -28.72
N GLN A 116 29.98 -8.60 -28.40
CA GLN A 116 30.09 -9.20 -27.07
C GLN A 116 30.48 -8.18 -26.00
N THR A 117 31.23 -7.12 -26.34
CA THR A 117 31.66 -6.12 -25.34
C THR A 117 30.48 -5.29 -24.84
N LEU A 118 29.64 -4.81 -25.76
CA LEU A 118 28.41 -4.10 -25.42
C LEU A 118 27.40 -4.99 -24.69
N TYR A 119 27.30 -6.27 -25.05
CA TYR A 119 26.47 -7.22 -24.32
C TYR A 119 26.91 -7.38 -22.85
N MET A 120 28.22 -7.48 -22.61
CA MET A 120 28.76 -7.59 -21.25
C MET A 120 28.56 -6.31 -20.44
N GLU A 121 28.66 -5.15 -21.09
CA GLU A 121 28.38 -3.85 -20.46
C GLU A 121 26.90 -3.69 -20.11
N ALA A 122 25.99 -4.06 -21.02
CA ALA A 122 24.54 -3.97 -20.79
C ALA A 122 24.05 -4.90 -19.66
N ASN A 123 24.70 -6.05 -19.48
CA ASN A 123 24.39 -6.99 -18.40
C ASN A 123 25.13 -6.70 -17.08
N ARG A 124 25.82 -5.56 -16.99
CA ARG A 124 26.48 -5.14 -15.75
C ARG A 124 25.43 -4.97 -14.64
N SER A 125 25.63 -5.68 -13.53
CA SER A 125 24.81 -5.51 -12.34
C SER A 125 25.25 -4.25 -11.59
N ASP A 126 24.36 -3.27 -11.48
CA ASP A 126 24.59 -2.09 -10.66
C ASP A 126 24.12 -2.36 -9.22
N ASP A 127 25.09 -2.44 -8.30
CA ASP A 127 24.80 -2.48 -6.87
C ASP A 127 24.46 -1.08 -6.37
N PRO A 128 23.21 -0.78 -5.97
CA PRO A 128 22.81 0.57 -5.57
C PRO A 128 23.55 1.06 -4.31
N ARG A 129 24.08 0.15 -3.49
CA ARG A 129 24.81 0.52 -2.26
C ARG A 129 26.29 0.77 -2.48
N ALA A 130 26.87 0.24 -3.56
CA ALA A 130 28.29 0.38 -3.82
C ALA A 130 28.57 1.80 -4.36
N LYS A 131 29.52 2.50 -3.73
CA LYS A 131 30.02 3.79 -4.20
C LYS A 131 31.41 3.58 -4.80
N SER A 132 31.70 4.21 -5.93
CA SER A 132 33.03 4.11 -6.54
C SER A 132 34.08 4.84 -5.69
N GLN A 133 35.35 4.50 -5.86
CA GLN A 133 36.44 5.18 -5.13
C GLN A 133 36.49 6.68 -5.47
N GLN A 134 36.29 7.01 -6.74
CA GLN A 134 36.23 8.39 -7.24
C GLN A 134 35.06 9.16 -6.61
N GLU A 135 33.89 8.54 -6.51
CA GLU A 135 32.74 9.14 -5.82
C GLU A 135 33.03 9.39 -4.34
N MET A 136 33.70 8.46 -3.66
CA MET A 136 34.08 8.63 -2.26
C MET A 136 35.07 9.79 -2.06
N GLU A 137 36.08 9.91 -2.94
CA GLU A 137 37.04 11.01 -2.88
C GLU A 137 36.40 12.37 -3.17
N MET A 138 35.46 12.42 -4.10
CA MET A 138 34.75 13.65 -4.45
C MET A 138 33.74 14.04 -3.38
N MET A 139 33.03 13.08 -2.77
CA MET A 139 32.16 13.35 -1.62
C MET A 139 32.93 13.96 -0.45
N LYS A 140 34.19 13.54 -0.20
CA LYS A 140 35.03 14.17 0.83
C LYS A 140 35.31 15.64 0.58
N LYS A 141 35.29 16.08 -0.69
CA LYS A 141 35.54 17.48 -1.10
C LYS A 141 34.26 18.32 -1.14
N MET A 142 33.10 17.70 -1.26
CA MET A 142 31.82 18.38 -1.47
C MET A 142 31.21 18.93 -0.18
N LYS A 143 30.31 19.91 -0.34
CA LYS A 143 29.54 20.45 0.78
C LYS A 143 28.51 19.43 1.27
N MET A 144 28.14 19.51 2.55
CA MET A 144 27.14 18.60 3.14
C MET A 144 25.79 18.58 2.41
N SER A 145 25.36 19.70 1.84
CA SER A 145 24.12 19.76 1.04
C SER A 145 24.23 18.95 -0.25
N GLU A 146 25.38 18.98 -0.91
CA GLU A 146 25.67 18.25 -2.14
C GLU A 146 25.84 16.75 -1.88
N ILE A 147 26.45 16.39 -0.74
CA ILE A 147 26.52 15.00 -0.29
C ILE A 147 25.11 14.43 -0.09
N ARG A 148 24.21 15.16 0.57
CA ARG A 148 22.82 14.71 0.76
C ARG A 148 22.07 14.54 -0.56
N THR A 149 22.29 15.42 -1.54
CA THR A 149 21.64 15.30 -2.85
C THR A 149 22.19 14.15 -3.69
N LEU A 150 23.49 13.85 -3.56
CA LEU A 150 24.12 12.65 -4.13
C LEU A 150 23.54 11.38 -3.52
N GLU A 151 23.49 11.31 -2.19
CA GLU A 151 22.98 10.14 -1.48
C GLU A 151 21.49 9.88 -1.74
N ALA A 152 20.73 10.92 -2.03
CA ALA A 152 19.33 10.79 -2.41
C ALA A 152 19.12 10.21 -3.83
N ARG A 153 20.16 10.19 -4.69
CA ARG A 153 20.10 9.76 -6.09
C ARG A 153 21.00 8.55 -6.34
N VAL A 154 20.53 7.42 -5.85
CA VAL A 154 21.21 6.13 -5.94
C VAL A 154 21.11 5.55 -7.37
N PRO A 155 22.22 5.04 -7.97
CA PRO A 155 22.17 4.40 -9.29
C PRO A 155 21.29 3.15 -9.26
N GLY A 156 20.66 2.82 -10.39
CA GLY A 156 19.77 1.66 -10.50
C GLY A 156 18.41 1.82 -9.79
N LEU A 157 18.19 2.91 -9.05
CA LEU A 157 16.90 3.24 -8.45
C LEU A 157 16.16 4.31 -9.26
N PHE A 158 14.83 4.35 -9.13
CA PHE A 158 14.04 5.37 -9.81
C PHE A 158 14.42 6.78 -9.33
N PRO A 159 14.58 7.76 -10.24
CA PRO A 159 14.79 9.16 -9.87
C PRO A 159 13.68 9.70 -8.99
N ARG A 160 14.01 10.56 -8.04
CA ARG A 160 13.03 11.19 -7.12
C ARG A 160 12.09 12.16 -7.82
N GLU A 161 12.53 12.69 -8.96
CA GLU A 161 11.76 13.57 -9.82
C GLU A 161 10.59 12.82 -10.48
N LEU A 162 10.66 11.49 -10.60
CA LEU A 162 9.57 10.63 -11.08
C LEU A 162 8.54 10.44 -9.95
N ARG A 163 7.57 11.34 -9.88
CA ARG A 163 6.50 11.36 -8.87
C ARG A 163 5.35 10.41 -9.22
N ILE A 164 4.63 9.98 -8.18
CA ILE A 164 3.37 9.26 -8.33
C ILE A 164 2.32 10.24 -8.90
N PRO A 165 1.50 9.82 -9.89
CA PRO A 165 0.42 10.65 -10.41
C PRO A 165 -0.56 11.11 -9.31
N THR A 166 -1.00 12.36 -9.40
CA THR A 166 -2.01 12.97 -8.52
C THR A 166 -3.34 13.14 -9.26
N GLU A 167 -4.45 13.20 -8.51
CA GLU A 167 -5.80 13.40 -9.09
C GLU A 167 -5.91 14.68 -9.91
N THR A 168 -5.33 15.78 -9.42
CA THR A 168 -5.24 17.05 -10.14
C THR A 168 -3.78 17.42 -10.41
N PRO A 169 -3.48 18.07 -11.54
CA PRO A 169 -2.12 18.51 -11.85
C PRO A 169 -1.66 19.63 -10.91
N PRO A 170 -0.34 19.81 -10.73
CA PRO A 170 0.19 20.94 -9.98
C PRO A 170 -0.07 22.26 -10.73
N ARG A 171 -0.17 23.37 -9.98
CA ARG A 171 -0.39 24.71 -10.54
C ARG A 171 0.69 25.12 -11.54
N ASP A 172 1.94 24.79 -11.23
CA ASP A 172 3.10 25.16 -12.05
C ASP A 172 3.31 24.20 -13.25
N GLY A 173 2.51 23.13 -13.35
CA GLY A 173 2.56 22.17 -14.46
C GLY A 173 3.91 21.45 -14.57
N TRP A 174 4.51 21.51 -15.76
CA TRP A 174 5.79 20.87 -16.08
C TRP A 174 6.96 21.86 -15.95
N ASN A 175 8.05 21.43 -15.30
CA ASN A 175 9.24 22.28 -15.14
C ASN A 175 10.16 22.20 -16.37
N TYR A 176 10.07 23.21 -17.24
CA TYR A 176 10.94 23.33 -18.42
C TYR A 176 12.37 23.79 -18.12
N GLU A 177 12.61 24.39 -16.96
CA GLU A 177 13.92 24.91 -16.54
C GLU A 177 14.73 23.88 -15.73
N TYR A 178 14.37 22.59 -15.83
CA TYR A 178 15.03 21.53 -15.09
C TYR A 178 16.52 21.45 -15.44
N LYS A 179 17.38 21.48 -14.40
CA LYS A 179 18.82 21.30 -14.52
C LYS A 179 19.22 19.93 -13.96
N PRO A 180 19.82 19.03 -14.78
CA PRO A 180 20.20 17.71 -14.31
C PRO A 180 21.34 17.82 -13.30
N PHE A 181 21.29 16.95 -12.29
CA PHE A 181 22.38 16.80 -11.35
C PHE A 181 23.55 16.08 -12.03
N LYS A 182 24.72 16.73 -12.13
CA LYS A 182 25.92 16.14 -12.70
C LYS A 182 26.57 15.23 -11.65
N ARG A 183 26.47 13.92 -11.84
CA ARG A 183 27.19 12.96 -11.01
C ARG A 183 28.67 12.97 -11.38
N PRO A 184 29.60 13.04 -10.42
CA PRO A 184 31.00 12.78 -10.70
C PRO A 184 31.13 11.28 -10.98
N LEU A 185 31.18 10.92 -12.27
CA LEU A 185 31.53 9.58 -12.73
C LEU A 185 33.05 9.46 -12.85
#